data_AF-A0A498P6T0-F1
#
_entry.id   AF-A0A498P6T0-F1
#
_cell.length_a   1.000
_cell.length_b   1.000
_cell.length_c   1.000
_cell.angle_alpha   90.00
_cell.angle_beta   90.00
_cell.angle_gamma   90.00
#
_symmetry.space_group_name_H-M   'P 1'
#
loop_
_entity.id
_entity.type
_entity.pdbx_description
1 polymer ?
#
loop_
_entity_poly.entity_id
_entity_poly.type
_entity_poly.pdbx_seq_one_letter_code
_entity_poly.pdbx_strand_id
1 'polypeptide(L)'
;MQKPGFEKLPLGTQTLPPGFPAPFLFADGLSSVETLLTNIQGLLKVAVDNARVQEKQVQQERKELKMELYREREMRESLERQLTSELHSRATIQKRLKKEKKAKRKLQEALEFESKRREQVEQALKQATSPESLRMSLNVY
;
A
#
# COMPACT_ATOMS: atom_id res chain seq x y z
N MET A 1 45.78 -22.49 33.71
CA MET A 1 44.59 -23.00 32.99
C MET A 1 45.02 -24.27 32.26
N GLN A 2 44.49 -25.44 32.65
CA GLN A 2 44.88 -26.74 32.10
C GLN A 2 44.16 -27.00 30.76
N LYS A 3 44.85 -27.64 29.79
CA LYS A 3 44.25 -28.10 28.53
C LYS A 3 43.38 -29.33 28.80
N PRO A 4 42.15 -29.43 28.25
CA PRO A 4 41.41 -30.68 28.33
C PRO A 4 42.05 -31.71 27.40
N GLY A 5 42.30 -32.90 27.96
CA GLY A 5 42.78 -34.07 27.23
C GLY A 5 41.72 -34.59 26.26
N PHE A 6 42.18 -35.08 25.11
CA PHE A 6 41.33 -35.81 24.18
C PHE A 6 41.03 -37.20 24.77
N GLU A 7 39.86 -37.36 25.39
CA GLU A 7 39.33 -38.68 25.67
C GLU A 7 38.82 -39.31 24.35
N LYS A 8 39.29 -40.53 24.06
CA LYS A 8 38.78 -41.35 22.95
C LYS A 8 37.32 -41.72 23.24
N LEU A 9 36.37 -41.08 22.56
CA LEU A 9 34.99 -41.56 22.54
C LEU A 9 34.90 -42.89 21.77
N PRO A 10 34.06 -43.84 22.22
CA PRO A 10 33.82 -45.10 21.52
C PRO A 10 33.16 -44.82 20.16
N LEU A 11 33.73 -45.38 19.09
CA LEU A 11 33.39 -45.12 17.69
C LEU A 11 32.02 -45.72 17.24
N GLY A 12 31.15 -46.10 18.18
CA GLY A 12 30.04 -47.02 17.90
C GLY A 12 28.66 -46.41 17.61
N THR A 13 28.44 -45.11 17.81
CA THR A 13 27.05 -44.57 17.80
C THR A 13 26.88 -43.16 17.24
N GLN A 14 27.68 -42.76 16.24
CA GLN A 14 27.30 -41.59 15.43
C GLN A 14 26.21 -42.00 14.43
N THR A 15 24.97 -41.65 14.75
CA THR A 15 23.86 -41.75 13.81
C THR A 15 24.11 -40.81 12.64
N LEU A 16 24.26 -41.38 11.45
CA LEU A 16 24.59 -40.65 10.24
C LEU A 16 23.37 -39.86 9.73
N PRO A 17 23.60 -38.72 9.03
CA PRO A 17 22.51 -37.92 8.48
C PRO A 17 21.65 -38.72 7.49
N PRO A 18 20.34 -38.44 7.39
CA PRO A 18 19.44 -39.11 6.46
C PRO A 18 19.96 -39.05 5.03
N GLY A 19 20.14 -40.22 4.39
CA GLY A 19 20.70 -40.33 3.03
C GLY A 19 22.18 -40.72 2.97
N PHE A 20 22.89 -40.76 4.10
CA PHE A 20 24.25 -41.29 4.16
C PHE A 20 24.21 -42.83 4.29
N PRO A 21 24.85 -43.59 3.39
CA PRO A 21 24.77 -45.04 3.46
C PRO A 21 25.68 -45.57 4.57
N ALA A 22 25.07 -45.92 5.71
CA ALA A 22 25.72 -46.55 6.85
C ALA A 22 26.50 -47.86 6.56
N PRO A 23 26.11 -48.72 5.59
CA PRO A 23 26.79 -50.00 5.36
C PRO A 23 28.25 -49.88 4.90
N PHE A 24 28.67 -48.75 4.35
CA PHE A 24 30.04 -48.61 3.80
C PHE A 24 31.06 -48.04 4.79
N LEU A 25 30.61 -47.49 5.92
CA LEU A 25 31.47 -46.85 6.92
C LEU A 25 32.13 -47.82 7.91
N PHE A 26 31.58 -49.03 8.04
CA PHE A 26 31.94 -50.00 9.08
C PHE A 26 32.23 -51.40 8.52
N ALA A 27 32.74 -51.50 7.30
CA ALA A 27 33.22 -52.79 6.80
C ALA A 27 34.50 -53.18 7.55
N ASP A 28 34.35 -54.03 8.57
CA ASP A 28 35.45 -54.62 9.33
C ASP A 28 36.41 -55.33 8.37
N GLY A 29 37.58 -54.71 8.13
CA GLY A 29 38.63 -55.25 7.26
C GLY A 29 39.14 -54.34 6.13
N LEU A 30 38.56 -53.15 5.93
CA LEU A 30 39.05 -52.18 4.94
C LEU A 30 40.25 -51.36 5.45
N SER A 31 41.19 -51.08 4.54
CA SER A 31 42.32 -50.18 4.79
C SER A 31 41.84 -48.74 5.02
N SER A 32 42.62 -47.93 5.74
CA SER A 32 42.30 -46.51 6.02
C SER A 32 42.06 -45.68 4.75
N VAL A 33 42.64 -46.09 3.62
CA VAL A 33 42.45 -45.47 2.31
C VAL A 33 41.06 -45.77 1.75
N GLU A 34 40.59 -47.01 1.85
CA GLU A 34 39.26 -47.40 1.36
C GLU A 34 38.13 -46.73 2.16
N THR A 35 38.30 -46.58 3.47
CA THR A 35 37.37 -45.83 4.32
C THR A 35 37.33 -44.34 3.92
N LEU A 36 38.49 -43.72 3.66
CA LEU A 36 38.55 -42.33 3.22
C LEU A 36 37.86 -42.14 1.86
N LEU A 37 38.11 -43.03 0.89
CA LEU A 37 37.48 -42.97 -0.43
C LEU A 37 35.96 -43.10 -0.35
N THR A 38 35.47 -44.02 0.49
CA THR A 38 34.04 -44.18 0.77
C THR A 38 33.43 -42.91 1.36
N ASN A 39 34.12 -42.28 2.31
CA ASN A 39 33.64 -41.03 2.91
C ASN A 39 33.57 -39.89 1.89
N ILE A 40 34.59 -39.76 1.05
CA ILE A 40 34.61 -38.77 -0.04
C ILE A 40 33.42 -39.01 -0.97
N GLN A 41 33.17 -40.26 -1.37
CA GLN A 41 32.03 -40.60 -2.23
C GLN A 41 30.68 -40.29 -1.57
N GLY A 42 30.52 -40.59 -0.27
CA GLY A 42 29.30 -40.27 0.49
C GLY A 42 29.03 -38.77 0.56
N LEU A 43 30.06 -37.97 0.84
CA LEU A 43 29.94 -36.50 0.86
C LEU A 43 29.62 -35.93 -0.52
N LEU A 44 30.26 -36.44 -1.58
CA LEU A 44 29.96 -36.02 -2.96
C LEU A 44 28.51 -36.33 -3.33
N LYS A 45 27.99 -37.50 -2.95
CA LYS A 45 26.59 -37.86 -3.19
C LYS A 45 25.63 -36.89 -2.49
N VAL A 46 25.86 -36.61 -1.21
CA VAL A 46 25.03 -35.65 -0.45
C VAL A 46 25.11 -34.26 -1.07
N ALA A 47 26.28 -33.81 -1.51
CA ALA A 47 26.44 -32.52 -2.17
C ALA A 47 25.61 -32.43 -3.47
N VAL A 48 25.61 -33.49 -4.28
CA VAL A 48 24.81 -33.58 -5.51
C VAL A 48 23.31 -33.58 -5.20
N ASP A 49 22.87 -34.39 -4.24
CA ASP A 49 21.46 -34.47 -3.85
C ASP A 49 20.96 -33.12 -3.30
N ASN A 50 21.76 -32.46 -2.47
CA ASN A 50 21.47 -31.12 -1.94
C ASN A 50 21.37 -30.08 -3.05
N ALA A 51 22.31 -30.07 -4.00
CA ALA A 51 22.26 -29.14 -5.14
C ALA A 51 20.98 -29.33 -5.97
N ARG A 52 20.54 -30.58 -6.16
CA ARG A 52 19.30 -30.88 -6.89
C ARG A 52 18.05 -30.43 -6.16
N VAL A 53 18.01 -30.59 -4.83
CA VAL A 53 16.91 -30.10 -4.00
C VAL A 53 16.87 -28.58 -4.01
N GLN A 54 18.04 -27.94 -3.84
CA GLN A 54 18.18 -26.48 -3.86
C GLN A 54 17.72 -25.90 -5.21
N GLU A 55 18.11 -26.49 -6.33
CA GLU A 55 17.66 -26.05 -7.66
C GLU A 55 16.13 -26.09 -7.78
N LYS A 56 15.49 -27.19 -7.34
CA LYS A 56 14.03 -27.31 -7.36
C LYS A 56 13.35 -26.25 -6.48
N GLN A 57 13.91 -26.00 -5.30
CA GLN A 57 13.40 -24.98 -4.40
C GLN A 57 13.50 -23.58 -5.02
N VAL A 58 14.66 -23.23 -5.57
CA VAL A 58 14.88 -21.94 -6.24
C VAL A 58 13.93 -21.75 -7.43
N GLN A 59 13.69 -22.79 -8.24
CA GLN A 59 12.73 -22.72 -9.35
C GLN A 59 11.29 -22.47 -8.86
N GLN A 60 10.90 -23.09 -7.74
CA GLN A 60 9.59 -22.90 -7.15
C GLN A 60 9.44 -21.48 -6.58
N GLU A 61 10.41 -21.00 -5.81
CA GLU A 61 10.44 -19.62 -5.28
C GLU A 61 10.40 -18.59 -6.43
N ARG A 62 11.15 -18.82 -7.52
CA ARG A 62 11.12 -17.96 -8.71
C ARG A 62 9.74 -17.91 -9.35
N LYS A 63 9.03 -19.04 -9.43
CA LYS A 63 7.66 -19.10 -9.96
C LYS A 63 6.69 -18.31 -9.08
N GLU A 64 6.80 -18.46 -7.76
CA GLU A 64 5.97 -17.74 -6.78
C GLU A 64 6.20 -16.23 -6.86
N LEU A 65 7.46 -15.79 -6.86
CA LEU A 65 7.82 -14.38 -7.02
C LEU A 65 7.33 -13.80 -8.35
N LYS A 66 7.38 -14.59 -9.44
CA LYS A 66 6.84 -14.15 -10.73
C LYS A 66 5.33 -13.94 -10.66
N MET A 67 4.59 -14.83 -9.98
CA MET A 67 3.15 -14.68 -9.80
C MET A 67 2.80 -13.46 -8.95
N GLU A 68 3.54 -13.23 -7.87
CA GLU A 68 3.31 -12.08 -6.99
C GLU A 68 3.59 -10.76 -7.72
N LEU A 69 4.67 -10.71 -8.51
CA LEU A 69 4.99 -9.54 -9.34
C LEU A 69 3.87 -9.19 -10.33
N TYR A 70 3.19 -10.20 -10.91
CA TYR A 70 2.05 -9.92 -11.80
C TYR A 70 0.86 -9.34 -11.04
N ARG A 71 0.50 -9.91 -9.88
CA ARG A 71 -0.59 -9.39 -9.05
C ARG A 71 -0.32 -7.96 -8.60
N GLU A 72 0.90 -7.66 -8.17
CA GLU A 72 1.31 -6.32 -7.74
C GLU A 72 1.20 -5.32 -8.90
N ARG A 73 1.62 -5.72 -10.12
CA ARG A 73 1.48 -4.88 -11.32
C ARG A 73 0.02 -4.60 -11.65
N GLU A 74 -0.84 -5.62 -11.65
CA GLU A 74 -2.27 -5.45 -11.92
C GLU A 74 -2.93 -4.53 -10.88
N MET A 75 -2.59 -4.70 -9.60
CA MET A 75 -3.07 -3.85 -8.53
C MET A 75 -2.61 -2.40 -8.71
N ARG A 76 -1.32 -2.19 -9.02
CA ARG A 76 -0.75 -0.87 -9.28
C ARG A 76 -1.46 -0.18 -10.45
N GLU A 77 -1.62 -0.87 -11.58
CA GLU A 77 -2.33 -0.32 -12.74
C GLU A 77 -3.79 0.04 -12.42
N SER A 78 -4.47 -0.77 -11.61
CA SER A 78 -5.83 -0.48 -11.14
C SER A 78 -5.87 0.81 -10.30
N LEU A 79 -4.95 0.95 -9.34
CA LEU A 79 -4.84 2.14 -8.49
C LEU A 79 -4.47 3.39 -9.30
N GLU A 80 -3.58 3.29 -10.27
CA GLU A 80 -3.22 4.39 -11.17
C GLU A 80 -4.42 4.87 -12.01
N ARG A 81 -5.25 3.93 -12.49
CA ARG A 81 -6.51 4.26 -13.19
C ARG A 81 -7.49 4.96 -12.26
N GLN A 82 -7.68 4.47 -11.03
CA GLN A 82 -8.55 5.09 -10.03
C GLN A 82 -8.08 6.50 -9.66
N LEU A 83 -6.78 6.67 -9.40
CA LEU A 83 -6.17 7.96 -9.07
C LEU A 83 -6.43 8.99 -10.19
N THR A 84 -6.26 8.58 -11.45
CA THR A 84 -6.50 9.45 -12.60
C THR A 84 -7.97 9.91 -12.68
N SER A 85 -8.91 8.97 -12.47
CA SER A 85 -10.34 9.27 -12.42
C SER A 85 -10.68 10.25 -11.29
N GLU A 86 -10.14 10.02 -10.09
CA GLU A 86 -10.37 10.88 -8.93
C GLU A 86 -9.80 12.28 -9.12
N LEU A 87 -8.61 12.41 -9.71
CA LEU A 87 -8.03 13.71 -10.04
C LEU A 87 -8.92 14.49 -11.05
N HIS A 88 -9.45 13.80 -12.05
CA HIS A 88 -10.37 14.39 -13.02
C HIS A 88 -11.70 14.83 -12.38
N SER A 89 -12.28 13.97 -11.53
CA SER A 89 -13.49 14.26 -10.76
C SER A 89 -13.30 15.48 -9.86
N ARG A 90 -12.20 15.51 -9.10
CA ARG A 90 -11.83 16.62 -8.22
C ARG A 90 -11.72 17.95 -8.99
N ALA A 91 -11.05 17.95 -10.14
CA ALA A 91 -10.92 19.15 -10.96
C ALA A 91 -12.30 19.67 -11.45
N THR A 92 -13.18 18.76 -11.83
CA THR A 92 -14.55 19.09 -12.26
C THR A 92 -15.36 19.70 -11.11
N ILE A 93 -15.30 19.09 -9.93
CA ILE A 93 -15.99 19.60 -8.72
C ILE A 93 -15.44 20.98 -8.33
N GLN A 94 -14.12 21.18 -8.33
CA GLN A 94 -13.51 22.48 -8.02
C GLN A 94 -13.96 23.57 -9.00
N LYS A 95 -14.08 23.26 -10.30
CA LYS A 95 -14.59 24.19 -11.31
C LYS A 95 -16.05 24.56 -11.05
N ARG A 96 -16.89 23.58 -10.68
CA ARG A 96 -18.31 23.82 -10.32
C ARG A 96 -18.41 24.68 -9.07
N LEU A 97 -17.68 24.36 -8.02
CA LEU A 97 -17.65 25.11 -6.76
C LEU A 97 -17.21 26.57 -6.98
N LYS A 98 -16.23 26.83 -7.84
CA LYS A 98 -15.82 28.21 -8.18
C LYS A 98 -16.94 29.00 -8.84
N LYS A 99 -17.70 28.38 -9.76
CA LYS A 99 -18.86 29.01 -10.41
C LYS A 99 -19.97 29.28 -9.40
N GLU A 100 -20.27 28.31 -8.55
CA GLU A 100 -21.31 28.41 -7.52
C GLU A 100 -20.98 29.52 -6.51
N LYS A 101 -19.74 29.61 -6.03
CA LYS A 101 -19.28 30.73 -5.18
C LYS A 101 -19.46 32.08 -5.87
N LYS A 102 -19.19 32.18 -7.18
CA LYS A 102 -19.39 33.42 -7.95
C LYS A 102 -20.88 33.77 -8.08
N ALA A 103 -21.73 32.79 -8.37
CA ALA A 103 -23.17 32.99 -8.44
C ALA A 103 -23.76 33.42 -7.09
N LYS A 104 -23.34 32.78 -6.00
CA LYS A 104 -23.73 33.14 -4.63
C LYS A 104 -23.39 34.60 -4.30
N ARG A 105 -22.18 35.07 -4.62
CA ARG A 105 -21.78 36.48 -4.40
C ARG A 105 -22.68 37.45 -5.17
N LYS A 106 -22.95 37.17 -6.45
CA LYS A 106 -23.84 38.01 -7.26
C LYS A 106 -25.27 38.07 -6.72
N LEU A 107 -25.81 36.94 -6.27
CA LEU A 107 -27.14 36.89 -5.67
C LEU A 107 -27.19 37.66 -4.34
N GLN A 108 -26.13 37.56 -3.55
CA GLN A 108 -25.99 38.32 -2.30
C GLN A 108 -25.98 39.84 -2.57
N GLU A 109 -25.18 40.29 -3.54
CA GLU A 109 -25.13 41.71 -3.96
C GLU A 109 -26.50 42.20 -4.47
N ALA A 110 -27.19 41.40 -5.28
CA ALA A 110 -28.53 41.73 -5.79
C ALA A 110 -29.58 41.81 -4.66
N LEU A 111 -29.51 40.89 -3.69
CA LEU A 111 -30.42 40.89 -2.54
C LEU A 111 -30.19 42.11 -1.65
N GLU A 112 -28.94 42.49 -1.40
CA GLU A 112 -28.59 43.68 -0.62
C GLU A 112 -29.07 44.97 -1.32
N PHE A 113 -28.91 45.03 -2.65
CA PHE A 113 -29.43 46.15 -3.44
C PHE A 113 -30.96 46.26 -3.35
N GLU A 114 -31.67 45.15 -3.55
CA GLU A 114 -33.14 45.14 -3.50
C GLU A 114 -33.66 45.45 -2.09
N SER A 115 -32.98 44.97 -1.05
CA SER A 115 -33.30 45.25 0.35
C SER A 115 -33.20 46.75 0.65
N LYS A 116 -32.11 47.41 0.23
CA LYS A 116 -31.95 48.87 0.35
C LYS A 116 -33.01 49.64 -0.43
N ARG A 117 -33.31 49.21 -1.66
CA ARG A 117 -34.35 49.85 -2.49
C ARG A 117 -35.72 49.76 -1.81
N ARG A 118 -36.05 48.58 -1.26
CA ARG A 118 -37.30 48.36 -0.52
C ARG A 118 -37.40 49.26 0.70
N GLU A 119 -36.32 49.36 1.48
CA GLU A 119 -36.28 50.23 2.67
C GLU A 119 -36.50 51.70 2.30
N GLN A 120 -35.87 52.20 1.24
CA GLN A 120 -36.08 53.57 0.74
C GLN A 120 -37.54 53.84 0.34
N VAL A 121 -38.15 52.91 -0.41
CA VAL A 121 -39.56 53.03 -0.81
C VAL A 121 -40.47 53.00 0.41
N GLU A 122 -40.19 52.13 1.39
CA GLU A 122 -40.96 52.05 2.64
C GLU A 122 -40.86 53.35 3.45
N GLN A 123 -39.67 53.96 3.53
CA GLN A 123 -39.47 55.25 4.20
C GLN A 123 -40.21 56.39 3.46
N ALA A 124 -40.11 56.45 2.13
CA ALA A 124 -40.81 57.45 1.33
C ALA A 124 -42.33 57.32 1.47
N LEU A 125 -42.85 56.09 1.51
CA LEU A 125 -44.27 55.83 1.73
C LEU A 125 -44.71 56.29 3.12
N LYS A 126 -43.94 55.98 4.18
CA LYS A 126 -44.22 56.44 5.55
C LYS A 126 -44.23 57.97 5.66
N GLN A 127 -43.32 58.65 4.96
CA GLN A 127 -43.30 60.12 4.91
C GLN A 127 -44.52 60.67 4.18
N ALA A 128 -44.86 60.12 3.01
CA ALA A 128 -46.01 60.57 2.22
C ALA A 128 -47.37 60.36 2.92
N THR A 129 -47.48 59.31 3.75
CA THR A 129 -48.69 59.00 4.54
C THR A 129 -48.68 59.61 5.95
N SER A 130 -47.67 60.42 6.28
CA SER A 130 -47.65 61.19 7.52
C SER A 130 -48.83 62.17 7.59
N PRO A 131 -49.52 62.29 8.74
CA PRO A 131 -50.62 63.24 8.91
C PRO A 131 -50.22 64.69 8.61
N GLU A 132 -48.96 65.06 8.85
CA GLU A 132 -48.41 66.39 8.53
C GLU A 132 -48.32 66.61 7.01
N SER A 133 -47.83 65.60 6.27
CA SER A 133 -47.73 65.65 4.80
C SER A 133 -49.09 65.61 4.13
N LEU A 134 -50.03 64.83 4.66
CA LEU A 134 -51.41 64.78 4.18
C LEU A 134 -52.13 66.13 4.39
N ARG A 135 -51.95 66.78 5.55
CA ARG A 135 -52.46 68.15 5.80
C ARG A 135 -51.88 69.17 4.83
N MET A 136 -50.57 69.12 4.59
CA MET A 136 -49.92 69.99 3.59
C MET A 136 -50.47 69.76 2.18
N SER A 137 -50.76 68.52 1.79
CA SER A 137 -51.31 68.20 0.46
C SER A 137 -52.77 68.65 0.27
N LEU A 138 -53.55 68.72 1.36
CA LEU A 138 -54.95 69.17 1.34
C LEU A 138 -55.09 70.71 1.35
N ASN A 139 -54.06 71.44 1.80
CA ASN A 139 -54.04 72.91 1.84
C ASN A 139 -53.58 73.56 0.52
N VAL A 140 -53.35 72.78 -0.54
CA VAL A 140 -52.87 73.24 -1.86
C VAL A 140 -54.00 73.33 -2.90
N TYR A 141 -55.25 73.07 -2.51
CA TYR A 141 -56.45 73.28 -3.32
C TYR A 141 -57.40 74.29 -2.69
#